data_AF-A0A1B6GFX7-F1
#
_entry.id   AF-A0A1B6GFX7-F1
#
_cell.length_a   1.000
_cell.length_b   1.000
_cell.length_c   1.000
_cell.angle_alpha   90.00
_cell.angle_beta   90.00
_cell.angle_gamma   90.00
#
_symmetry.space_group_name_H-M   'P 1'
#
loop_
_entity.id
_entity.type
_entity.pdbx_description
1 polymer ?
#
loop_
_entity_poly.entity_id
_entity_poly.type
_entity_poly.pdbx_seq_one_letter_code
_entity_poly.pdbx_strand_id
1 'polypeptide(L)'
;KLGAHLNGYKCSQIELTSTYDYNTFHEDLRKMCFSAGALNEDIVFLFTDTQIVVEEFLEDINNILNSGEVPNLFESDEYEKVIIACRPGAKEAGINESNRDGIYDFFISRVRSKLHLVICMSPV
;
A
#
# COMPACT_ATOMS: atom_id res chain seq x y z
N LYS A 1 -9.14 12.36 -8.29
CA LYS A 1 -10.13 11.41 -8.87
C LYS A 1 -10.14 11.41 -10.40
N LEU A 2 -10.48 12.52 -11.09
CA LEU A 2 -10.46 12.58 -12.57
C LEU A 2 -9.08 12.25 -13.17
N GLY A 3 -7.98 12.74 -12.59
CA GLY A 3 -6.62 12.43 -13.05
C GLY A 3 -6.24 10.95 -12.94
N ALA A 4 -6.68 10.24 -11.88
CA ALA A 4 -6.46 8.80 -11.75
C ALA A 4 -7.26 8.03 -12.80
N HIS A 5 -8.53 8.40 -13.01
CA HIS A 5 -9.40 7.77 -14.00
C HIS A 5 -8.86 7.94 -15.44
N LEU A 6 -8.32 9.12 -15.76
CA LEU A 6 -7.72 9.39 -17.07
C LEU A 6 -6.46 8.55 -17.35
N ASN A 7 -5.73 8.13 -16.31
CA ASN A 7 -4.56 7.27 -16.43
C ASN A 7 -4.90 5.77 -16.23
N GLY A 8 -6.17 5.41 -16.04
CA GLY A 8 -6.58 4.04 -15.76
C GLY A 8 -6.21 3.53 -14.37
N TYR A 9 -5.80 4.41 -13.44
CA TYR A 9 -5.40 4.03 -12.09
C TYR A 9 -6.62 3.88 -11.19
N LYS A 10 -6.59 2.85 -10.33
CA LYS A 10 -7.63 2.63 -9.33
C LYS A 10 -7.49 3.67 -8.24
N CYS A 11 -8.47 4.57 -8.11
CA CYS A 11 -8.46 5.59 -7.07
C CYS A 11 -9.13 5.04 -5.82
N SER A 12 -8.34 4.76 -4.79
CA SER A 12 -8.82 4.41 -3.46
C SER A 12 -8.83 5.66 -2.58
N GLN A 13 -9.92 5.87 -1.87
CA GLN A 13 -10.02 6.89 -0.83
C GLN A 13 -10.54 6.19 0.42
N ILE A 14 -9.97 6.50 1.58
CA ILE A 14 -10.52 6.02 2.85
C ILE A 14 -11.86 6.69 3.11
N GLU A 15 -12.84 5.93 3.57
CA GLU A 15 -14.14 6.45 3.99
C GLU A 15 -14.18 6.47 5.51
N LEU A 16 -14.00 7.66 6.10
CA LEU A 16 -14.10 7.79 7.55
C LEU A 16 -15.53 7.47 7.99
N THR A 17 -15.63 6.52 8.93
CA THR A 17 -16.83 6.26 9.70
C THR A 17 -16.57 6.64 11.15
N SER A 18 -17.61 6.81 11.97
CA SER A 18 -17.46 7.15 13.39
C SER A 18 -16.69 6.09 14.20
N THR A 19 -16.48 4.89 13.64
CA THR A 19 -15.74 3.77 14.23
C THR A 19 -14.40 3.53 13.54
N TYR A 20 -13.95 4.45 12.66
CA TYR A 20 -12.69 4.29 11.94
C TYR A 20 -11.52 4.50 12.90
N ASP A 21 -10.87 3.39 13.25
CA ASP A 21 -9.74 3.34 14.17
C ASP A 21 -8.44 2.96 13.43
N TYR A 22 -7.35 2.93 14.18
CA TYR A 22 -6.02 2.61 13.65
C TYR A 22 -5.93 1.23 13.00
N ASN A 23 -6.64 0.22 13.52
CA ASN A 23 -6.63 -1.11 12.90
C ASN A 23 -7.34 -1.10 11.54
N THR A 24 -8.44 -0.36 11.44
CA THR A 24 -9.17 -0.20 10.16
C THR A 24 -8.30 0.50 9.11
N PHE A 25 -7.50 1.48 9.52
CA PHE A 25 -6.52 2.11 8.64
C PHE A 25 -5.42 1.15 8.17
N HIS A 26 -4.87 0.33 9.07
CA HIS A 26 -3.90 -0.71 8.71
C HIS A 26 -4.47 -1.75 7.76
N GLU A 27 -5.73 -2.15 7.94
CA GLU A 27 -6.45 -3.04 7.02
C GLU A 27 -6.52 -2.46 5.60
N ASP A 28 -6.85 -1.18 5.47
CA ASP A 28 -6.93 -0.50 4.17
C ASP A 28 -5.55 -0.35 3.53
N LEU A 29 -4.52 0.02 4.31
CA LEU A 29 -3.13 0.04 3.85
C LEU A 29 -2.67 -1.33 3.35
N ARG A 30 -2.94 -2.41 4.10
CA ARG A 30 -2.63 -3.79 3.70
C ARG A 30 -3.26 -4.13 2.34
N LYS A 31 -4.55 -3.85 2.16
CA LYS A 31 -5.28 -4.14 0.92
C LYS A 31 -4.70 -3.38 -0.28
N MET A 32 -4.35 -2.10 -0.07
CA MET A 32 -3.73 -1.29 -1.12
C MET A 32 -2.33 -1.77 -1.47
N CYS A 33 -1.47 -2.05 -0.48
CA CYS A 33 -0.14 -2.61 -0.69
C CYS A 33 -0.21 -3.98 -1.38
N PHE A 34 -1.12 -4.86 -0.97
CA PHE A 34 -1.31 -6.17 -1.60
C PHE A 34 -1.69 -6.02 -3.08
N SER A 35 -2.65 -5.15 -3.39
CA SER A 35 -3.10 -4.93 -4.76
C SER A 35 -2.00 -4.28 -5.62
N ALA A 36 -1.24 -3.33 -5.07
CA ALA A 36 -0.12 -2.69 -5.76
C ALA A 36 1.06 -3.66 -6.00
N GLY A 37 1.48 -4.40 -4.97
CA GLY A 37 2.67 -5.24 -5.02
C GLY A 37 2.44 -6.64 -5.61
N ALA A 38 1.34 -7.30 -5.24
CA ALA A 38 1.06 -8.67 -5.66
C ALA A 38 0.29 -8.71 -6.99
N LEU A 39 -0.76 -7.90 -7.13
CA LEU A 39 -1.58 -7.86 -8.35
C LEU A 39 -1.02 -6.93 -9.43
N ASN A 40 0.02 -6.15 -9.10
CA ASN A 40 0.66 -5.19 -10.01
C ASN A 40 -0.32 -4.15 -10.57
N GLU A 41 -1.31 -3.74 -9.75
CA GLU A 41 -2.28 -2.70 -10.10
C GLU A 41 -1.77 -1.32 -9.71
N ASP A 42 -1.91 -0.33 -10.61
CA ASP A 42 -1.63 1.07 -10.30
C ASP A 42 -2.75 1.67 -9.43
N ILE A 43 -2.40 2.08 -8.21
CA ILE A 43 -3.34 2.53 -7.18
C ILE A 43 -2.99 3.95 -6.77
N VAL A 44 -3.99 4.82 -6.76
CA VAL A 44 -3.87 6.16 -6.19
C VAL A 44 -4.57 6.17 -4.84
N PHE A 45 -3.82 6.37 -3.76
CA PHE A 45 -4.37 6.61 -2.44
C PHE A 45 -4.57 8.10 -2.22
N LEU A 46 -5.83 8.53 -2.22
CA LEU A 46 -6.21 9.91 -1.92
C LEU A 46 -6.50 10.05 -0.42
N PHE A 47 -5.77 10.94 0.23
CA PHE A 47 -5.86 11.19 1.67
C PHE A 47 -6.01 12.69 1.94
N THR A 48 -7.04 13.10 2.69
CA THR A 48 -7.32 14.51 2.96
C THR A 48 -7.04 14.89 4.40
N ASP A 49 -6.75 16.17 4.68
CA ASP A 49 -6.45 16.64 6.04
C ASP A 49 -7.56 16.34 7.05
N THR A 50 -8.83 16.43 6.61
CA THR A 50 -10.01 16.06 7.40
C THR A 50 -10.08 14.58 7.78
N GLN A 51 -9.26 13.73 7.16
CA GLN A 51 -9.20 12.30 7.40
C GLN A 51 -8.11 11.89 8.40
N ILE A 52 -7.31 12.85 8.86
CA ILE A 52 -6.28 12.63 9.88
C ILE A 52 -6.96 12.66 11.25
N VAL A 53 -7.28 11.48 11.78
CA VAL A 53 -7.90 11.33 13.11
C VAL A 53 -6.85 11.24 14.21
N VAL A 54 -5.71 10.59 13.92
CA VAL A 54 -4.58 10.41 14.85
C VAL A 54 -3.26 10.69 14.13
N GLU A 55 -2.25 11.14 14.87
CA GLU A 55 -0.91 11.46 14.34
C GLU A 55 -0.22 10.21 13.75
N GLU A 56 -0.49 9.04 14.32
CA GLU A 56 0.07 7.75 13.89
C GLU A 56 -0.21 7.44 12.40
N PHE A 57 -1.32 7.95 11.83
CA PHE A 57 -1.62 7.77 10.39
C PHE A 57 -0.56 8.44 9.52
N LEU A 58 -0.07 9.61 9.93
CA LEU A 58 0.96 10.34 9.18
C LEU A 58 2.32 9.64 9.29
N GLU A 59 2.61 9.01 10.42
CA GLU A 59 3.84 8.22 10.60
C GLU A 59 3.85 7.02 9.66
N ASP A 60 2.74 6.27 9.56
CA ASP A 60 2.61 5.15 8.64
C ASP A 60 2.67 5.58 7.17
N ILE A 61 2.01 6.68 6.81
CA ILE A 61 2.11 7.26 5.47
C ILE A 61 3.56 7.61 5.15
N ASN A 62 4.27 8.23 6.11
CA ASN A 62 5.67 8.56 5.94
C ASN A 62 6.55 7.31 5.78
N ASN A 63 6.25 6.23 6.51
CA ASN A 63 6.93 4.95 6.32
C ASN A 63 6.72 4.40 4.91
N ILE A 64 5.47 4.37 4.40
CA ILE A 64 5.18 3.95 3.02
C ILE A 64 5.93 4.81 2.00
N LEU A 65 6.03 6.12 2.21
CA LEU A 65 6.75 7.01 1.29
C LEU A 65 8.26 6.77 1.30
N ASN A 66 8.85 6.47 2.47
CA ASN A 66 10.30 6.31 2.62
C ASN A 66 10.77 4.89 2.26
N SER A 67 10.18 3.86 2.87
CA SER A 67 10.59 2.46 2.72
C SER A 67 9.67 1.68 1.77
N GLY A 68 8.43 2.10 1.56
CA GLY A 68 7.43 1.31 0.84
C GLY A 68 6.73 0.28 1.72
N GLU A 69 7.00 0.26 3.02
CA GLU A 69 6.40 -0.64 3.99
C GLU A 69 6.10 0.05 5.31
N VAL A 70 5.12 -0.46 6.04
CA VAL A 70 4.83 -0.05 7.41
C VAL A 70 5.26 -1.19 8.34
N PRO A 71 6.03 -0.91 9.41
CA PRO A 71 6.45 -1.93 10.36
C PRO A 71 5.25 -2.60 11.01
N ASN A 72 5.31 -3.93 11.17
CA ASN A 72 4.23 -4.77 11.73
C ASN A 72 2.89 -4.73 10.96
N LEU A 73 2.88 -4.21 9.73
CA LEU A 73 1.65 -4.17 8.94
C LEU A 73 1.23 -5.56 8.45
N PHE A 74 2.20 -6.39 8.05
CA PHE A 74 1.96 -7.77 7.62
C PHE A 74 2.36 -8.76 8.73
N GLU A 75 1.36 -9.37 9.36
CA GLU A 75 1.59 -10.48 10.28
C GLU A 75 2.03 -11.75 9.54
N SER A 76 2.50 -12.77 10.27
CA SER A 76 3.08 -14.00 9.69
C SER A 76 2.21 -14.67 8.63
N ASP A 77 0.89 -14.69 8.81
CA ASP A 77 -0.07 -15.29 7.86
C ASP A 77 -0.23 -14.44 6.59
N GLU A 78 -0.33 -13.12 6.74
CA GLU A 78 -0.43 -12.16 5.63
C GLU A 78 0.88 -12.09 4.83
N TYR A 79 2.02 -12.16 5.51
CA TYR A 79 3.33 -12.25 4.88
C TYR A 79 3.41 -13.48 3.96
N GLU A 80 2.97 -14.64 4.43
CA GLU A 80 2.95 -15.84 3.59
C GLU A 80 2.03 -15.70 2.37
N LYS A 81 0.86 -15.06 2.52
CA LYS A 81 -0.03 -14.74 1.39
C LYS A 81 0.65 -13.84 0.36
N VAL A 82 1.35 -12.79 0.80
CA VAL A 82 2.11 -11.88 -0.08
C VAL A 82 3.17 -12.66 -0.86
N ILE A 83 3.95 -13.52 -0.19
CA ILE A 83 4.99 -14.32 -0.85
C ILE A 83 4.40 -15.25 -1.90
N ILE A 84 3.30 -15.95 -1.57
CA ILE A 84 2.64 -16.87 -2.51
C ILE A 84 2.11 -16.11 -3.72
N ALA A 85 1.47 -14.96 -3.51
CA ALA A 85 0.89 -14.15 -4.57
C ALA A 85 1.96 -13.50 -5.47
N CYS A 86 3.11 -13.11 -4.90
CA CYS A 86 4.21 -12.47 -5.64
C CYS A 86 5.13 -13.46 -6.35
N ARG A 87 5.17 -14.73 -5.92
CA ARG A 87 6.02 -15.78 -6.51
C ARG A 87 5.98 -15.85 -8.04
N PRO A 88 4.81 -15.85 -8.74
CA PRO A 88 4.79 -15.86 -10.20
C PRO A 88 5.49 -14.63 -10.81
N GLY A 89 5.20 -13.43 -10.30
CA GLY A 89 5.82 -12.20 -10.80
C GLY A 89 7.31 -12.10 -10.47
N ALA A 90 7.73 -12.59 -9.30
CA ALA A 90 9.13 -12.63 -8.88
C ALA A 90 9.94 -13.60 -9.74
N LYS A 91 9.35 -14.76 -10.10
CA LYS A 91 9.96 -15.71 -11.02
C LYS A 91 10.18 -15.12 -12.41
N GLU A 92 9.20 -14.38 -12.94
CA GLU A 92 9.34 -13.67 -14.22
C GLU A 92 10.42 -12.58 -14.16
N ALA A 93 10.62 -11.96 -12.99
CA ALA A 93 11.70 -11.00 -12.73
C ALA A 93 13.07 -11.66 -12.46
N GLY A 94 13.18 -12.99 -12.53
CA GLY A 94 14.43 -13.73 -12.33
C GLY A 94 14.81 -13.98 -10.86
N ILE A 95 13.89 -13.75 -9.92
CA ILE A 95 14.11 -14.00 -8.50
C ILE A 95 13.80 -15.46 -8.18
N ASN A 96 14.69 -16.10 -7.41
CA ASN A 96 14.53 -17.50 -7.04
C ASN A 96 13.30 -17.70 -6.13
N GLU A 97 12.45 -18.66 -6.47
CA GLU A 97 11.20 -18.96 -5.74
C GLU A 97 11.41 -19.40 -4.29
N SER A 98 12.61 -19.90 -3.96
CA SER A 98 13.03 -20.27 -2.60
C SER A 98 13.53 -19.08 -1.77
N ASN A 99 13.87 -17.96 -2.40
CA ASN A 99 14.36 -16.76 -1.72
C ASN A 99 13.18 -15.88 -1.28
N ARG A 100 12.64 -16.17 -0.09
CA ARG A 100 11.47 -15.47 0.46
C ARG A 100 11.74 -13.97 0.64
N ASP A 101 12.90 -13.61 1.19
CA ASP A 101 13.31 -12.21 1.36
C ASP A 101 13.37 -11.48 0.02
N GLY A 102 13.97 -12.08 -1.01
CA GLY A 102 14.01 -11.50 -2.35
C GLY A 102 12.62 -11.31 -2.98
N ILE A 103 11.67 -12.20 -2.72
CA ILE A 103 10.27 -12.05 -3.17
C ILE A 103 9.59 -10.90 -2.42
N TYR A 104 9.89 -10.70 -1.13
CA TYR A 104 9.35 -9.60 -0.35
C TYR A 104 9.95 -8.25 -0.79
N ASP A 105 11.26 -8.16 -1.00
CA ASP A 105 11.90 -6.97 -1.60
C ASP A 105 11.27 -6.59 -2.95
N PHE A 106 10.96 -7.59 -3.77
CA PHE A 106 10.26 -7.38 -5.04
C PHE A 106 8.85 -6.83 -4.85
N PHE A 107 8.12 -7.37 -3.86
CA PHE A 107 6.81 -6.84 -3.47
C PHE A 107 6.91 -5.37 -3.04
N ILE A 108 7.84 -5.04 -2.14
CA ILE A 108 8.04 -3.65 -1.67
C ILE A 108 8.43 -2.72 -2.83
N SER A 109 9.32 -3.17 -3.72
CA SER A 109 9.69 -2.40 -4.91
C SER A 109 8.49 -2.13 -5.82
N ARG A 110 7.56 -3.09 -5.96
CA ARG A 110 6.32 -2.88 -6.72
C ARG A 110 5.37 -1.93 -6.00
N VAL A 111 5.18 -2.08 -4.69
CA VAL A 111 4.37 -1.15 -3.88
C VAL A 111 4.85 0.29 -4.09
N ARG A 112 6.16 0.54 -4.02
CA ARG A 112 6.73 1.88 -4.24
C ARG A 112 6.50 2.44 -5.65
N SER A 113 6.43 1.58 -6.65
CA SER A 113 6.23 1.98 -8.05
C SER A 113 4.75 2.19 -8.39
N LYS A 114 3.87 1.41 -7.77
CA LYS A 114 2.45 1.28 -8.13
C LYS A 114 1.49 1.99 -7.18
N LEU A 115 1.89 2.25 -5.94
CA LEU A 115 1.10 2.98 -4.97
C LEU A 115 1.48 4.46 -5.01
N HIS A 116 0.56 5.29 -5.50
CA HIS A 116 0.71 6.74 -5.60
C HIS A 116 -0.10 7.43 -4.53
N LEU A 117 0.58 8.07 -3.58
CA LEU A 117 -0.06 8.77 -2.48
C LEU A 117 -0.30 10.24 -2.83
N VAL A 118 -1.55 10.69 -2.69
CA VAL A 118 -1.97 12.07 -2.97
C VAL A 118 -2.59 12.65 -1.71
N ILE A 119 -1.88 13.60 -1.10
CA ILE A 119 -2.37 14.32 0.09
C ILE A 119 -3.02 15.62 -0.36
N CYS A 120 -4.26 15.83 0.03
CA CYS A 120 -4.93 17.13 -0.12
C CYS A 120 -4.99 17.81 1.25
N MET A 121 -4.18 18.86 1.42
CA MET A 121 -4.23 19.74 2.57
C MET A 121 -4.77 21.10 2.15
N SER A 122 -5.68 21.65 2.94
CA SER A 122 -6.14 23.03 2.76
C SER A 122 -4.99 24.01 3.06
N PRO A 123 -4.71 25.00 2.18
CA PRO A 123 -3.73 26.04 2.49
C PRO A 123 -4.24 26.87 3.68
N VAL A 124 -3.35 27.10 4.65
CA VAL A 124 -3.60 27.96 5.83
C VAL A 124 -3.78 29.42 5.40
#